data_AF-A0A2B0N1B5-F1
#
_entry.id   AF-A0A2B0N1B5-F1
#
_cell.length_a   1.000
_cell.length_b   1.000
_cell.length_c   1.000
_cell.angle_alpha   90.00
_cell.angle_beta   90.00
_cell.angle_gamma   90.00
#
_symmetry.space_group_name_H-M   'P 1'
#
loop_
_entity.id
_entity.type
_entity.pdbx_description
1 polymer ?
#
loop_
_entity_poly.entity_id
_entity_poly.type
_entity_poly.pdbx_seq_one_letter_code
_entity_poly.pdbx_strand_id
1 'polypeptide(L)'
;MRKNEKGNVTLFTLGSLTVIVLAFAMIFGASTVLAMKQKATTAAQQASLAASDEIFNELIPIAESFSALDPLLKERYVKKYAEISAKKPDWGERAKKRKTWSDILAEGGFPPEMEKQLIERLPPARANAEMKAKKIIGANGGKFQEIAWGKDGMPKVFVTASVDVGFQFVDKLLKEKKKFTIDSEAAGPNLPFINPISSLAPTHNESNQNGQPLF
;
A
#
# COMPACT_ATOMS: atom_id res chain seq x y z
N MET A 1 -63.75 -28.13 11.67
CA MET A 1 -62.39 -28.16 12.26
C MET A 1 -61.24 -27.83 11.30
N ARG A 2 -61.34 -27.98 9.97
CA ARG A 2 -60.23 -27.70 9.01
C ARG A 2 -59.79 -26.23 8.82
N LYS A 3 -60.51 -25.24 9.35
CA LYS A 3 -60.14 -23.81 9.18
C LYS A 3 -58.96 -23.37 10.07
N ASN A 4 -58.75 -24.01 11.22
CA ASN A 4 -57.66 -23.64 12.14
C ASN A 4 -56.27 -24.12 11.69
N GLU A 5 -56.17 -25.29 11.05
CA GLU A 5 -54.89 -25.81 10.56
C GLU A 5 -54.33 -24.97 9.41
N LYS A 6 -55.18 -24.52 8.48
CA LYS A 6 -54.77 -23.64 7.38
C LYS A 6 -54.27 -22.27 7.86
N GLY A 7 -54.89 -21.70 8.88
CA GLY A 7 -54.46 -20.44 9.50
C GLY A 7 -53.10 -20.55 10.17
N ASN A 8 -52.86 -21.65 10.89
CA ASN A 8 -51.58 -21.90 11.58
C ASN A 8 -50.43 -22.16 10.58
N VAL A 9 -50.68 -22.96 9.53
CA VAL A 9 -49.70 -23.19 8.46
C VAL A 9 -49.41 -21.91 7.67
N THR A 10 -50.42 -21.06 7.44
CA THR A 10 -50.23 -19.76 6.78
C THR A 10 -49.37 -18.82 7.63
N LEU A 11 -49.63 -18.70 8.94
CA LEU A 11 -48.82 -17.88 9.85
C LEU A 11 -47.39 -18.38 9.93
N PHE A 12 -47.20 -19.70 10.01
CA PHE A 12 -45.88 -20.33 10.04
C PHE A 12 -45.10 -20.08 8.75
N THR A 13 -45.75 -20.20 7.59
CA THR A 13 -45.14 -19.97 6.28
C THR A 13 -44.79 -18.49 6.08
N LEU A 14 -45.64 -17.57 6.54
CA LEU A 14 -45.36 -16.13 6.46
C LEU A 14 -44.21 -15.72 7.40
N GLY A 15 -44.19 -16.30 8.61
CA GLY A 15 -43.12 -16.11 9.57
C GLY A 15 -41.78 -16.65 9.06
N SER A 16 -41.76 -17.86 8.50
CA SER A 16 -40.54 -18.45 7.93
C SER A 16 -40.04 -17.68 6.72
N LEU A 17 -40.93 -17.20 5.84
CA LEU A 17 -40.56 -16.35 4.70
C LEU A 17 -39.90 -15.05 5.17
N THR A 18 -40.43 -14.44 6.23
CA THR A 18 -39.86 -13.20 6.81
C THR A 18 -38.45 -13.43 7.35
N VAL A 19 -38.22 -14.54 8.05
CA VAL A 19 -36.90 -14.92 8.55
C VAL A 19 -35.92 -15.18 7.40
N ILE A 20 -36.37 -15.87 6.35
CA ILE A 20 -35.55 -16.15 5.15
C ILE A 20 -35.14 -14.84 4.46
N VAL A 21 -36.07 -13.91 4.25
CA VAL A 21 -35.79 -12.60 3.66
C VAL A 21 -34.78 -11.82 4.51
N LEU A 22 -34.94 -11.84 5.84
CA LEU A 22 -34.01 -11.17 6.76
C LEU A 22 -32.60 -11.79 6.67
N ALA A 23 -32.52 -13.12 6.63
CA ALA A 23 -31.25 -13.83 6.49
C ALA A 23 -30.56 -13.48 5.15
N PHE A 24 -31.29 -13.45 4.04
CA PHE A 24 -30.74 -13.02 2.75
C PHE A 24 -30.24 -11.58 2.78
N ALA A 25 -30.98 -10.66 3.42
CA ALA A 25 -30.55 -9.28 3.56
C ALA A 25 -29.23 -9.17 4.35
N MET A 26 -29.09 -9.95 5.43
CA MET A 26 -27.84 -10.01 6.20
C MET A 26 -26.68 -10.56 5.38
N ILE A 27 -26.89 -11.68 4.65
CA ILE A 27 -25.86 -12.30 3.81
C ILE A 27 -25.41 -11.34 2.71
N PHE A 28 -26.35 -10.64 2.07
CA PHE A 28 -26.05 -9.66 1.03
C PHE A 28 -25.26 -8.46 1.58
N GLY A 29 -25.65 -7.96 2.75
CA GLY A 29 -24.93 -6.90 3.45
C GLY A 29 -23.49 -7.29 3.78
N ALA A 30 -23.29 -8.47 4.37
CA ALA A 30 -21.97 -8.99 4.69
C ALA A 30 -21.11 -9.18 3.43
N SER A 31 -21.68 -9.72 2.35
CA SER A 31 -20.99 -9.93 1.07
C SER A 31 -20.52 -8.61 0.47
N THR A 32 -21.35 -7.56 0.54
CA THR A 32 -21.00 -6.22 0.05
C THR A 32 -19.83 -5.62 0.83
N VAL A 33 -19.87 -5.72 2.17
CA VAL A 33 -18.79 -5.23 3.04
C VAL A 33 -17.48 -5.97 2.75
N LEU A 34 -17.52 -7.29 2.60
CA LEU A 34 -16.34 -8.10 2.29
C LEU A 34 -15.76 -7.74 0.92
N ALA A 35 -16.60 -7.58 -0.10
CA ALA A 35 -16.16 -7.19 -1.44
C ALA A 35 -15.48 -5.80 -1.41
N MET A 36 -16.04 -4.84 -0.69
CA MET A 36 -15.46 -3.50 -0.56
C MET A 36 -14.16 -3.51 0.24
N LYS A 37 -14.08 -4.32 1.30
CA LYS A 37 -12.83 -4.52 2.06
C LYS A 37 -11.75 -5.11 1.17
N GLN A 38 -12.05 -6.16 0.41
CA GLN A 38 -11.10 -6.77 -0.52
C GLN A 38 -10.62 -5.76 -1.56
N LYS A 39 -11.53 -4.94 -2.11
CA LYS A 39 -11.19 -3.87 -3.04
C LYS A 39 -10.24 -2.84 -2.42
N ALA A 40 -10.51 -2.37 -1.21
CA ALA A 40 -9.62 -1.45 -0.48
C ALA A 40 -8.24 -2.08 -0.24
N THR A 41 -8.20 -3.34 0.19
CA THR A 41 -6.94 -4.08 0.42
C THR A 41 -6.14 -4.24 -0.87
N THR A 42 -6.77 -4.65 -1.96
CA THR A 42 -6.09 -4.79 -3.26
C THR A 42 -5.58 -3.45 -3.77
N ALA A 43 -6.35 -2.38 -3.63
CA ALA A 43 -5.90 -1.03 -4.02
C ALA A 43 -4.67 -0.59 -3.20
N ALA A 44 -4.70 -0.77 -1.87
CA ALA A 44 -3.57 -0.47 -1.00
C ALA A 44 -2.33 -1.29 -1.37
N GLN A 45 -2.49 -2.60 -1.63
CA GLN A 45 -1.40 -3.49 -2.02
C GLN A 45 -0.77 -3.08 -3.36
N GLN A 46 -1.58 -2.81 -4.38
CA GLN A 46 -1.07 -2.37 -5.68
C GLN A 46 -0.35 -1.02 -5.56
N ALA A 47 -0.91 -0.11 -4.74
CA ALA A 47 -0.34 1.20 -4.51
C ALA A 47 0.99 1.13 -3.75
N SER A 48 1.11 0.30 -2.71
CA SER A 48 2.34 0.14 -1.94
C SER A 48 3.47 -0.50 -2.76
N LEU A 49 3.13 -1.47 -3.61
CA LEU A 49 4.05 -2.06 -4.59
C LEU A 49 4.53 -1.01 -5.59
N ALA A 50 3.61 -0.26 -6.19
CA ALA A 50 3.93 0.75 -7.20
C ALA A 50 4.74 1.92 -6.62
N ALA A 51 4.45 2.34 -5.39
CA ALA A 51 5.21 3.36 -4.67
C ALA A 51 6.65 2.88 -4.41
N SER A 52 6.82 1.64 -3.96
CA SER A 52 8.15 1.05 -3.75
C SER A 52 8.94 0.92 -5.07
N ASP A 53 8.24 0.55 -6.15
CA ASP A 53 8.82 0.49 -7.49
C ASP A 53 9.34 1.85 -7.96
N GLU A 54 8.61 2.93 -7.66
CA GLU A 54 9.02 4.28 -8.01
C GLU A 54 10.32 4.69 -7.33
N ILE A 55 10.46 4.36 -6.03
CA ILE A 55 11.71 4.58 -5.29
C ILE A 55 12.87 3.83 -5.94
N PHE A 56 12.68 2.57 -6.33
CA PHE A 56 13.72 1.81 -7.00
C PHE A 56 14.09 2.39 -8.37
N ASN A 57 13.10 2.87 -9.13
CA ASN A 57 13.33 3.41 -10.47
C ASN A 57 14.16 4.70 -10.44
N GLU A 58 14.07 5.48 -9.36
CA GLU A 58 14.86 6.71 -9.18
C GLU A 58 16.26 6.43 -8.63
N LEU A 59 16.40 5.53 -7.66
CA LEU A 59 17.68 5.35 -6.95
C LEU A 59 18.63 4.35 -7.61
N ILE A 60 18.11 3.31 -8.27
CA ILE A 60 18.96 2.29 -8.92
C ILE A 60 19.83 2.90 -10.04
N PRO A 61 19.31 3.75 -10.94
CA PRO A 61 20.15 4.33 -12.00
C PRO A 61 21.35 5.10 -11.46
N ILE A 62 21.18 5.80 -10.32
CA ILE A 62 22.27 6.49 -9.62
C ILE A 62 23.30 5.46 -9.15
N ALA A 63 22.86 4.43 -8.43
CA ALA A 63 23.76 3.40 -7.92
C ALA A 63 24.53 2.69 -9.05
N GLU A 64 23.88 2.47 -10.20
CA GLU A 64 24.51 1.88 -11.38
C GLU A 64 25.51 2.79 -12.05
N SER A 65 25.22 4.10 -12.16
CA SER A 65 26.18 5.05 -12.74
C SER A 65 27.46 5.13 -11.91
N PHE A 66 27.34 5.11 -10.58
CA PHE A 66 28.52 5.07 -9.70
C PHE A 66 29.24 3.72 -9.77
N SER A 67 28.51 2.61 -9.83
CA SER A 67 29.11 1.28 -10.00
C SER A 67 29.85 1.11 -11.32
N ALA A 68 29.54 1.89 -12.34
CA ALA A 68 30.30 1.88 -13.59
C ALA A 68 31.67 2.55 -13.44
N LEU A 69 31.80 3.49 -12.50
CA LEU A 69 32.99 4.31 -12.28
C LEU A 69 33.87 3.79 -11.14
N ASP A 70 33.27 3.11 -10.16
CA ASP A 70 33.95 2.57 -8.98
C ASP A 70 34.11 1.03 -9.08
N PRO A 71 35.34 0.52 -9.28
CA PRO A 71 35.60 -0.91 -9.36
C PRO A 71 35.20 -1.69 -8.10
N LEU A 72 35.34 -1.10 -6.92
CA LEU A 72 35.00 -1.76 -5.64
C LEU A 72 33.49 -1.92 -5.51
N LEU A 73 32.73 -0.88 -5.86
CA LEU A 73 31.28 -0.94 -5.87
C LEU A 73 30.77 -1.94 -6.93
N LYS A 74 31.42 -2.00 -8.09
CA LYS A 74 31.13 -2.98 -9.14
C LYS A 74 31.36 -4.41 -8.68
N GLU A 75 32.50 -4.68 -8.06
CA GLU A 75 32.82 -6.02 -7.54
C GLU A 75 31.81 -6.44 -6.47
N ARG A 76 31.48 -5.52 -5.55
CA ARG A 76 30.45 -5.73 -4.53
C ARG A 76 29.09 -6.05 -5.15
N TYR A 77 28.69 -5.34 -6.19
CA TYR A 77 27.46 -5.63 -6.94
C TYR A 77 27.48 -7.03 -7.56
N VAL A 78 28.52 -7.37 -8.31
CA VAL A 78 28.65 -8.66 -9.01
C VAL A 78 28.59 -9.82 -8.02
N LYS A 79 29.36 -9.74 -6.93
CA LYS A 79 29.39 -10.76 -5.89
C LYS A 79 28.00 -10.99 -5.30
N LYS A 80 27.34 -9.90 -4.88
CA LYS A 80 26.02 -9.98 -4.23
C LYS A 80 24.92 -10.42 -5.20
N TYR A 81 25.00 -10.00 -6.46
CA TYR A 81 24.10 -10.48 -7.51
C TYR A 81 24.24 -11.98 -7.75
N ALA A 82 25.48 -12.50 -7.80
CA ALA A 82 25.74 -13.93 -7.94
C ALA A 82 25.19 -14.73 -6.74
N GLU A 83 25.39 -14.23 -5.51
CA GLU A 83 24.85 -14.85 -4.30
C GLU A 83 23.31 -14.92 -4.32
N ILE A 84 22.64 -13.83 -4.69
CA ILE A 84 21.17 -13.78 -4.80
C ILE A 84 20.70 -14.72 -5.92
N SER A 85 21.39 -14.73 -7.05
CA SER A 85 21.06 -15.58 -8.19
C SER A 85 21.18 -17.07 -7.87
N ALA A 86 22.17 -17.45 -7.08
CA ALA A 86 22.34 -18.82 -6.59
C ALA A 86 21.26 -19.20 -5.56
N LYS A 87 20.93 -18.29 -4.62
CA LYS A 87 19.90 -18.53 -3.59
C LYS A 87 18.47 -18.53 -4.14
N LYS A 88 18.21 -17.77 -5.21
CA LYS A 88 16.89 -17.52 -5.80
C LYS A 88 16.96 -17.64 -7.33
N PRO A 89 17.21 -18.84 -7.88
CA PRO A 89 17.37 -19.03 -9.32
C PRO A 89 16.08 -18.71 -10.09
N ASP A 90 14.93 -18.97 -9.48
CA ASP A 90 13.57 -18.76 -9.99
C ASP A 90 13.17 -17.28 -10.13
N TRP A 91 13.90 -16.36 -9.49
CA TRP A 91 13.57 -14.94 -9.58
C TRP A 91 13.94 -14.33 -10.93
N GLY A 92 13.08 -13.47 -11.45
CA GLY A 92 13.37 -12.66 -12.64
C GLY A 92 14.53 -11.67 -12.39
N GLU A 93 15.22 -11.29 -13.46
CA GLU A 93 16.42 -10.43 -13.40
C GLU A 93 16.17 -9.11 -12.68
N ARG A 94 15.03 -8.45 -12.94
CA ARG A 94 14.66 -7.19 -12.26
C ARG A 94 14.51 -7.37 -10.75
N ALA A 95 13.93 -8.48 -10.31
CA ALA A 95 13.76 -8.76 -8.88
C ALA A 95 15.11 -9.02 -8.21
N LYS A 96 15.97 -9.82 -8.85
CA LYS A 96 17.36 -10.03 -8.42
C LYS A 96 18.10 -8.71 -8.30
N LYS A 97 18.09 -7.89 -9.35
CA LYS A 97 18.73 -6.56 -9.40
C LYS A 97 18.23 -5.62 -8.29
N ARG A 98 16.91 -5.49 -8.10
CA ARG A 98 16.35 -4.66 -7.03
C ARG A 98 16.77 -5.15 -5.65
N LYS A 99 16.77 -6.47 -5.43
CA LYS A 99 17.22 -7.05 -4.17
C LYS A 99 18.71 -6.79 -3.93
N THR A 100 19.55 -6.97 -4.94
CA THR A 100 20.99 -6.67 -4.87
C THR A 100 21.23 -5.22 -4.48
N TRP A 101 20.63 -4.28 -5.21
CA TRP A 101 20.79 -2.87 -4.93
C TRP A 101 20.20 -2.46 -3.59
N SER A 102 19.04 -2.99 -3.23
CA SER A 102 18.45 -2.78 -1.91
C SER A 102 19.39 -3.17 -0.78
N ASP A 103 20.05 -4.33 -0.90
CA ASP A 103 20.97 -4.82 0.13
C ASP A 103 22.29 -4.06 0.13
N ILE A 104 22.75 -3.54 -1.01
CA ILE A 104 23.95 -2.68 -1.07
C ILE A 104 23.65 -1.33 -0.45
N LEU A 105 22.56 -0.67 -0.88
CA LEU A 105 22.12 0.63 -0.39
C LEU A 105 21.92 0.65 1.14
N ALA A 106 21.44 -0.45 1.71
CA ALA A 106 21.25 -0.58 3.15
C ALA A 106 22.54 -0.72 3.96
N GLU A 107 23.57 -1.33 3.37
CA GLU A 107 24.87 -1.50 4.05
C GLU A 107 25.69 -0.20 4.08
N GLY A 108 25.37 0.78 3.23
CA GLY A 108 26.09 2.06 3.19
C GLY A 108 27.52 1.94 2.65
N GLY A 109 28.34 2.92 3.03
CA GLY A 109 29.75 3.03 2.64
C GLY A 109 29.93 3.45 1.18
N PHE A 110 29.15 4.41 0.72
CA PHE A 110 29.23 4.91 -0.65
C PHE A 110 30.22 6.07 -0.77
N PRO A 111 30.73 6.35 -1.97
CA PRO A 111 31.40 7.61 -2.24
C PRO A 111 30.50 8.79 -1.82
N PRO A 112 31.04 9.86 -1.21
CA PRO A 112 30.26 11.01 -0.74
C PRO A 112 29.35 11.62 -1.82
N GLU A 113 29.81 11.61 -3.07
CA GLU A 113 29.05 12.13 -4.21
C GLU A 113 27.82 11.27 -4.56
N MET A 114 27.92 9.94 -4.40
CA MET A 114 26.77 9.05 -4.58
C MET A 114 25.74 9.27 -3.47
N GLU A 115 26.21 9.37 -2.23
CA GLU A 115 25.36 9.61 -1.07
C GLU A 115 24.57 10.91 -1.20
N LYS A 116 25.26 11.99 -1.60
CA LYS A 116 24.64 13.29 -1.91
C LYS A 116 23.54 13.17 -2.96
N GLN A 117 23.79 12.48 -4.08
CA GLN A 117 22.78 12.33 -5.13
C GLN A 117 21.58 11.48 -4.67
N LEU A 118 21.81 10.42 -3.89
CA LEU A 118 20.74 9.60 -3.32
C LEU A 118 19.87 10.43 -2.36
N ILE A 119 20.49 11.25 -1.53
CA ILE A 119 19.83 12.18 -0.60
C ILE A 119 18.98 13.20 -1.37
N GLU A 120 19.53 13.85 -2.38
CA GLU A 120 18.83 14.85 -3.18
C GLU A 120 17.65 14.26 -3.96
N ARG A 121 17.78 12.99 -4.39
CA ARG A 121 16.77 12.30 -5.20
C ARG A 121 15.69 11.59 -4.40
N LEU A 122 15.92 11.30 -3.12
CA LEU A 122 14.93 10.60 -2.29
C LEU A 122 13.63 11.42 -2.08
N PRO A 123 13.65 12.72 -1.73
CA PRO A 123 12.42 13.51 -1.59
C PRO A 123 11.54 13.57 -2.86
N PRO A 124 12.05 13.90 -4.06
CA PRO A 124 11.22 13.89 -5.26
C PRO A 124 10.75 12.48 -5.62
N ALA A 125 11.56 11.43 -5.39
CA ALA A 125 11.12 10.05 -5.58
C ALA A 125 9.93 9.68 -4.67
N ARG A 126 9.92 10.16 -3.41
CA ARG A 126 8.78 9.98 -2.50
C ARG A 126 7.53 10.70 -2.96
N ALA A 127 7.67 11.94 -3.43
CA ALA A 127 6.54 12.68 -3.98
C ALA A 127 5.94 11.97 -5.21
N ASN A 128 6.79 11.49 -6.12
CA ASN A 128 6.38 10.71 -7.30
C ASN A 128 5.67 9.41 -6.90
N ALA A 129 6.21 8.70 -5.91
CA ALA A 129 5.62 7.48 -5.38
C ALA A 129 4.24 7.71 -4.76
N GLU A 130 4.08 8.81 -4.01
CA GLU A 130 2.78 9.20 -3.44
C GLU A 130 1.76 9.54 -4.53
N MET A 131 2.15 10.33 -5.54
CA MET A 131 1.28 10.64 -6.68
C MET A 131 0.84 9.36 -7.41
N LYS A 132 1.75 8.41 -7.60
CA LYS A 132 1.46 7.12 -8.22
C LYS A 132 0.52 6.27 -7.38
N ALA A 133 0.73 6.23 -6.06
CA ALA A 133 -0.17 5.56 -5.12
C ALA A 133 -1.58 6.17 -5.17
N LYS A 134 -1.70 7.50 -5.13
CA LYS A 134 -2.97 8.23 -5.29
C LYS A 134 -3.70 7.84 -6.58
N LYS A 135 -2.97 7.82 -7.71
CA LYS A 135 -3.52 7.44 -9.01
C LYS A 135 -4.05 6.00 -9.03
N ILE A 136 -3.30 5.05 -8.48
CA ILE A 136 -3.69 3.63 -8.44
C ILE A 136 -4.90 3.40 -7.55
N ILE A 137 -4.95 4.04 -6.37
CA ILE A 137 -6.11 3.93 -5.49
C ILE A 137 -7.35 4.54 -6.15
N GLY A 138 -7.22 5.71 -6.76
CA GLY A 138 -8.32 6.35 -7.50
C GLY A 138 -8.82 5.51 -8.68
N ALA A 139 -7.91 4.91 -9.46
CA ALA A 139 -8.26 4.01 -10.56
C ALA A 139 -9.00 2.75 -10.08
N ASN A 140 -8.71 2.30 -8.86
CA ASN A 140 -9.43 1.21 -8.20
C ASN A 140 -10.68 1.69 -7.44
N GLY A 141 -11.12 2.95 -7.60
CA GLY A 141 -12.33 3.48 -6.96
C GLY A 141 -12.27 3.58 -5.44
N GLY A 142 -11.06 3.67 -4.87
CA GLY A 142 -10.83 4.04 -3.48
C GLY A 142 -10.42 5.51 -3.34
N LYS A 143 -10.20 5.94 -2.11
CA LYS A 143 -9.62 7.24 -1.76
C LYS A 143 -8.28 7.01 -1.05
N PHE A 144 -7.27 7.76 -1.45
CA PHE A 144 -5.98 7.76 -0.78
C PHE A 144 -6.12 8.44 0.58
N GLN A 145 -5.61 7.81 1.63
CA GLN A 145 -5.56 8.41 2.97
C GLN A 145 -4.15 8.89 3.29
N GLU A 146 -3.18 7.97 3.28
CA GLU A 146 -1.81 8.26 3.69
C GLU A 146 -0.80 7.31 3.05
N ILE A 147 0.45 7.76 3.06
CA ILE A 147 1.65 6.97 2.79
C ILE A 147 2.62 7.16 3.95
N ALA A 148 3.08 6.07 4.56
CA ALA A 148 4.07 6.10 5.62
C ALA A 148 5.37 5.43 5.15
N TRP A 149 6.48 6.11 5.41
CA TRP A 149 7.82 5.70 5.01
C TRP A 149 8.56 5.13 6.22
N GLY A 150 8.44 3.82 6.41
CA GLY A 150 8.88 3.17 7.63
C GLY A 150 7.87 3.34 8.76
N LYS A 151 7.38 2.22 9.30
CA LYS A 151 6.40 2.19 10.39
C LYS A 151 6.78 1.09 11.36
N ASP A 152 6.74 1.36 12.67
CA ASP A 152 7.05 0.40 13.74
C ASP A 152 8.41 -0.31 13.56
N GLY A 153 9.43 0.43 13.12
CA GLY A 153 10.77 -0.10 12.86
C GLY A 153 10.90 -0.94 11.59
N MET A 154 9.83 -1.15 10.82
CA MET A 154 9.87 -1.84 9.53
C MET A 154 10.22 -0.85 8.42
N PRO A 155 11.33 -1.04 7.67
CA PRO A 155 11.71 -0.14 6.58
C PRO A 155 10.93 -0.49 5.31
N LYS A 156 9.61 -0.28 5.32
CA LYS A 156 8.69 -0.56 4.22
C LYS A 156 7.86 0.69 3.90
N VAL A 157 7.28 0.71 2.70
CA VAL A 157 6.26 1.71 2.33
C VAL A 157 4.90 1.18 2.74
N PHE A 158 4.19 1.90 3.59
CA PHE A 158 2.81 1.58 3.97
C PHE A 158 1.89 2.55 3.25
N VAL A 159 0.85 2.02 2.61
CA VAL A 159 -0.16 2.83 1.94
C VAL A 159 -1.52 2.47 2.49
N THR A 160 -2.29 3.48 2.88
CA THR A 160 -3.66 3.33 3.38
C THR A 160 -4.64 3.83 2.34
N ALA A 161 -5.55 2.94 1.93
CA ALA A 161 -6.63 3.21 1.00
C ALA A 161 -7.97 3.06 1.70
N SER A 162 -8.97 3.84 1.30
CA SER A 162 -10.32 3.75 1.83
C SER A 162 -11.37 3.60 0.75
N VAL A 163 -12.47 2.93 1.06
CA VAL A 163 -13.62 2.76 0.16
C VAL A 163 -14.91 3.07 0.91
N ASP A 164 -15.77 3.88 0.30
CA ASP A 164 -17.10 4.15 0.84
C ASP A 164 -18.03 2.96 0.53
N VAL A 165 -18.70 2.46 1.56
CA VAL A 165 -19.73 1.42 1.47
C VAL A 165 -21.10 2.05 1.70
N GLY A 166 -21.98 1.88 0.72
CA GLY A 166 -23.40 2.22 0.84
C GLY A 166 -24.24 0.95 0.77
N PHE A 167 -25.28 0.88 1.61
CA PHE A 167 -26.21 -0.24 1.62
C PHE A 167 -27.47 0.17 0.87
N GLN A 168 -27.49 0.01 -0.46
CA GLN A 168 -28.61 0.47 -1.30
C GLN A 168 -30.00 -0.03 -0.84
N PHE A 169 -30.08 -1.24 -0.27
CA PHE A 169 -31.31 -1.78 0.29
C PHE A 169 -31.74 -1.06 1.58
N VAL A 170 -30.80 -0.82 2.50
CA VAL A 170 -31.04 -0.13 3.78
C VAL A 170 -31.30 1.35 3.54
N ASP A 171 -30.58 1.98 2.60
CA ASP A 171 -30.76 3.37 2.21
C ASP A 171 -32.16 3.60 1.62
N LYS A 172 -32.70 2.63 0.87
CA LYS A 172 -34.09 2.67 0.39
C LYS A 172 -35.13 2.44 1.50
N LEU A 173 -34.81 1.57 2.47
CA LEU A 173 -35.72 1.22 3.56
C LEU A 173 -35.82 2.33 4.62
N LEU A 174 -34.67 2.94 4.98
CA LEU A 174 -34.56 3.94 6.04
C LEU A 174 -34.60 5.39 5.52
N LYS A 175 -34.58 5.61 4.20
CA LYS A 175 -34.44 6.95 3.56
C LYS A 175 -33.23 7.76 4.05
N GLU A 176 -32.31 7.14 4.77
CA GLU A 176 -31.05 7.72 5.23
C GLU A 176 -29.90 7.07 4.48
N LYS A 177 -29.06 7.87 3.82
CA LYS A 177 -27.83 7.37 3.19
C LYS A 177 -26.72 7.30 4.23
N LYS A 178 -26.61 6.19 4.96
CA LYS A 178 -25.45 5.97 5.83
C LYS A 178 -24.32 5.37 5.00
N LYS A 179 -23.30 6.19 4.76
CA LYS A 179 -22.04 5.74 4.17
C LYS A 179 -21.09 5.37 5.29
N PHE A 180 -20.49 4.19 5.19
CA PHE A 180 -19.41 3.76 6.08
C PHE A 180 -18.13 3.68 5.29
N THR A 181 -17.04 4.16 5.84
CA THR A 181 -15.73 4.07 5.21
C THR A 181 -15.04 2.81 5.71
N ILE A 182 -14.48 2.02 4.80
CA ILE A 182 -13.58 0.91 5.14
C ILE A 182 -12.18 1.32 4.75
N ASP A 183 -11.29 1.41 5.74
CA ASP A 183 -9.87 1.64 5.53
C ASP A 183 -9.13 0.30 5.44
N SER A 184 -8.11 0.24 4.60
CA SER A 184 -7.18 -0.86 4.50
C SER A 184 -5.77 -0.33 4.27
N GLU A 185 -4.83 -0.81 5.09
CA GLU A 185 -3.41 -0.56 4.95
C GLU A 185 -2.74 -1.76 4.27
N ALA A 186 -1.73 -1.50 3.45
CA ALA A 186 -0.85 -2.54 2.93
C ALA A 186 0.61 -2.07 2.92
N ALA A 187 1.51 -3.01 3.19
CA ALA A 187 2.94 -2.79 3.15
C ALA A 187 3.55 -3.25 1.83
N GLY A 188 4.46 -2.47 1.27
CA GLY A 188 5.28 -2.82 0.12
C GLY A 188 6.44 -3.77 0.50
N PRO A 189 7.32 -4.08 -0.47
CA PRO A 189 8.56 -4.83 -0.20
C PRO A 189 9.44 -4.12 0.83
N ASN A 190 10.37 -4.89 1.39
CA ASN A 190 11.38 -4.35 2.29
C ASN A 190 12.32 -3.39 1.54
N LEU A 191 12.41 -2.15 2.02
CA LEU A 191 13.29 -1.09 1.54
C LEU A 191 14.24 -0.66 2.67
N PRO A 192 15.17 -1.54 3.11
CA PRO A 192 16.05 -1.29 4.24
C PRO A 192 16.89 0.00 4.13
N PHE A 193 17.09 0.50 2.92
CA PHE A 193 17.80 1.75 2.66
C PHE A 193 16.97 3.03 2.89
N ILE A 194 15.64 2.90 3.03
CA ILE A 194 14.76 4.06 3.08
C ILE A 194 14.98 4.91 4.32
N ASN A 195 15.26 4.28 5.46
CA ASN A 195 15.56 4.95 6.71
C ASN A 195 16.98 5.54 6.74
N PRO A 196 18.06 4.78 6.45
CA PRO A 196 19.42 5.32 6.50
C PRO A 196 19.61 6.47 5.51
N ILE A 197 19.09 6.38 4.27
CA ILE A 197 19.17 7.52 3.33
C ILE A 197 18.34 8.70 3.83
N SER A 198 17.18 8.47 4.48
CA SER A 198 16.37 9.56 5.05
C SER A 198 17.05 10.28 6.20
N SER A 199 17.76 9.56 7.07
CA SER A 199 18.50 10.19 8.17
C SER A 199 19.66 11.06 7.68
N LEU A 200 20.12 10.83 6.45
CA LEU A 200 21.18 11.59 5.82
C LEU A 200 20.65 12.76 4.99
N ALA A 201 19.38 12.74 4.60
CA ALA A 201 18.77 13.82 3.87
C ALA A 201 18.53 15.03 4.78
N PRO A 202 18.77 16.28 4.31
CA PRO A 202 18.35 17.46 5.06
C PRO A 202 16.84 17.35 5.23
N THR A 203 16.40 17.21 6.47
CA THR A 203 15.00 17.07 6.81
C THR A 203 14.30 18.36 6.43
N HIS A 204 13.64 18.42 5.28
CA HIS A 204 12.61 19.43 5.02
C HIS A 204 11.35 19.03 5.81
N ASN A 205 11.50 19.05 7.13
CA ASN A 205 10.46 18.85 8.11
C ASN A 205 10.78 19.77 9.31
N GLU A 206 10.98 21.05 9.03
CA GLU A 206 10.64 22.09 10.00
C GLU A 206 9.11 22.21 10.03
N SER A 207 8.45 21.26 10.68
CA SER A 207 7.24 21.62 11.41
C SER A 207 7.71 22.48 12.59
N ASN A 208 7.73 23.79 12.40
CA ASN A 208 7.92 24.73 13.50
C ASN A 208 6.84 24.44 14.56
N GLN A 209 7.25 23.99 15.74
CA GLN A 209 6.35 23.83 16.88
C GLN A 209 5.76 25.18 17.38
N ASN A 210 6.12 26.32 16.78
CA ASN A 210 5.70 27.65 17.24
C ASN A 210 4.98 28.50 16.19
N GLY A 211 4.17 27.90 15.29
CA GLY A 211 3.05 28.56 14.61
C GLY A 211 3.18 30.06 14.29
N GLN A 212 4.20 30.47 13.53
CA GLN A 212 4.27 31.83 12.99
C GLN A 212 4.56 31.80 11.48
N PRO A 213 3.82 32.60 10.68
CA PRO A 213 4.15 32.80 9.27
C PRO A 213 5.33 33.76 9.14
N LEU A 214 6.34 33.36 8.37
CA LEU A 214 7.36 34.29 7.88
C LEU A 214 6.82 34.97 6.62
N PHE A 215 6.86 36.30 6.64
CA PHE A 215 6.69 37.18 5.49
C PHE A 215 7.69 36.87 4.37
#